data_AF-A0A2V5YFJ1-F1
#
_entry.id   AF-A0A2V5YFJ1-F1
#
_cell.length_a   1.000
_cell.length_b   1.000
_cell.length_c   1.000
_cell.angle_alpha   90.00
_cell.angle_beta   90.00
_cell.angle_gamma   90.00
#
_symmetry.space_group_name_H-M   'P 1'
#
loop_
_entity.id
_entity.type
_entity.pdbx_description
1 polymer ?
#
loop_
_entity_poly.entity_id
_entity_poly.type
_entity_poly.pdbx_seq_one_letter_code
_entity_poly.pdbx_strand_id
1 'polypeptide(L)'
;MRTKISYDGKTYVEKAVAEEKPPVYVQPRGPELKLILGGFIQMNFEDGDVSAFEGRFGETALKDRFRLRRARINLTGDFAEQFDFKVEGDFENSDGLNNNRTAFEATDIFINWHQIPWAQIKMGQ
;
A
#
# COMPACT_ATOMS: atom_id res chain seq x y z
N MET A 1 16.29 -39.83 6.61
CA MET A 1 16.97 -40.22 7.86
C MET A 1 18.47 -40.31 7.62
N ARG A 2 19.28 -39.48 8.28
CA ARG A 2 20.75 -39.65 8.32
C ARG A 2 21.17 -39.77 9.77
N THR A 3 21.57 -40.98 10.15
CA THR A 3 22.03 -41.32 11.50
C THR A 3 23.51 -40.95 11.61
N LYS A 4 23.86 -40.02 12.51
CA LYS A 4 25.26 -39.87 12.96
C LYS A 4 25.39 -40.62 14.28
N ILE A 5 26.17 -41.70 14.25
CA ILE A 5 26.51 -42.49 15.43
C ILE A 5 27.83 -41.92 15.97
N SER A 6 27.81 -41.43 17.21
CA SER A 6 29.01 -41.10 17.98
C SER A 6 29.05 -42.03 19.19
N TYR A 7 30.21 -42.64 19.42
CA TYR A 7 30.43 -43.66 20.45
C TYR A 7 31.22 -43.05 21.60
N ASP A 8 30.62 -43.00 22.79
CA ASP A 8 31.33 -42.82 24.05
C ASP A 8 31.02 -44.00 24.96
N GLY A 9 32.05 -44.53 25.60
CA GLY A 9 32.08 -45.87 26.15
C GLY A 9 31.01 -46.11 27.22
N LYS A 10 30.08 -47.02 26.91
CA LYS A 10 29.19 -47.77 27.83
C LYS A 10 27.82 -47.18 28.21
N THR A 11 27.25 -46.24 27.47
CA THR A 11 25.81 -45.98 27.61
C THR A 11 25.19 -45.45 26.32
N TYR A 12 24.18 -46.16 25.79
CA TYR A 12 23.36 -45.69 24.68
C TYR A 12 22.43 -44.60 25.20
N VAL A 13 22.69 -43.34 24.88
CA VAL A 13 21.72 -42.26 25.09
C VAL A 13 21.10 -41.95 23.74
N GLU A 14 19.91 -42.48 23.49
CA GLU A 14 19.04 -42.02 22.42
C GLU A 14 18.62 -40.57 22.72
N LYS A 15 19.43 -39.60 22.30
CA LYS A 15 18.95 -38.23 22.17
C LYS A 15 18.04 -38.20 20.95
N ALA A 16 16.75 -38.35 21.20
CA ALA A 16 15.71 -37.97 20.25
C ALA A 16 16.02 -36.53 19.78
N VAL A 17 16.49 -36.41 18.55
CA VAL A 17 16.56 -35.12 17.86
C VAL A 17 15.11 -34.69 17.72
N ALA A 18 14.70 -33.76 18.59
CA ALA A 18 13.39 -33.15 18.52
C ALA A 18 13.21 -32.61 17.10
N GLU A 19 12.23 -33.17 16.40
CA GLU A 19 11.76 -32.69 15.11
C GLU A 19 11.44 -31.20 15.29
N GLU A 20 12.22 -30.32 14.66
CA GLU A 20 11.95 -28.88 14.63
C GLU A 20 10.58 -28.71 14.00
N LYS A 21 9.56 -28.52 14.85
CA LYS A 21 8.22 -28.16 14.41
C LYS A 21 8.37 -26.98 13.47
N PRO A 22 7.81 -27.04 12.25
CA PRO A 22 7.82 -25.89 11.37
C PRO A 22 7.25 -24.71 12.18
N PRO A 23 7.92 -23.55 12.16
CA PRO A 23 7.52 -22.43 12.98
C PRO A 23 6.04 -22.15 12.75
N VAL A 24 5.27 -22.17 13.85
CA VAL A 24 3.81 -21.92 13.86
C VAL A 24 3.49 -20.49 13.39
N TYR A 25 4.52 -19.66 13.25
CA TYR A 25 4.44 -18.30 12.75
C TYR A 25 5.19 -18.19 11.44
N VAL A 26 4.53 -17.60 10.45
CA VAL A 26 5.10 -17.28 9.14
C VAL A 26 6.27 -16.32 9.36
N GLN A 27 7.50 -16.78 9.12
CA GLN A 27 8.68 -15.92 9.10
C GLN A 27 8.97 -15.48 7.66
N PRO A 28 9.27 -14.20 7.41
CA PRO A 28 9.75 -13.75 6.10
C PRO A 28 11.05 -14.48 5.78
N ARG A 29 11.13 -15.15 4.62
CA ARG A 29 12.25 -16.03 4.27
C ARG A 29 13.40 -15.27 3.60
N GLY A 30 13.21 -13.98 3.35
CA GLY A 30 14.18 -13.05 2.77
C GLY A 30 13.76 -11.58 2.97
N PRO A 31 14.36 -10.61 2.24
CA PRO A 31 14.03 -9.18 2.30
C PRO A 31 12.64 -8.82 1.74
N GLU A 32 11.74 -9.81 1.70
CA GLU A 32 10.55 -9.98 0.86
C GLU A 32 9.34 -9.14 1.29
N LEU A 33 9.55 -8.03 2.00
CA LEU A 33 8.48 -7.11 2.36
C LEU A 33 8.98 -5.68 2.20
N LYS A 34 8.91 -5.15 0.98
CA LYS A 34 9.11 -3.72 0.76
C LYS A 34 7.76 -3.02 0.83
N LEU A 35 7.66 -2.07 1.75
CA LEU A 35 6.51 -1.18 1.88
C LEU A 35 6.96 0.24 1.54
N ILE A 36 6.26 0.87 0.60
CA ILE A 36 6.46 2.26 0.22
C ILE A 36 5.17 3.00 0.55
N LEU A 37 5.28 3.97 1.45
CA LEU A 37 4.27 4.98 1.68
C LEU A 37 4.67 6.25 0.94
N GLY A 38 3.81 6.70 0.03
CA GLY A 38 3.96 7.93 -0.72
C GLY A 38 2.66 8.69 -0.79
N GLY A 39 2.66 9.78 -1.55
CA GLY A 39 1.49 10.63 -1.69
C GLY A 39 1.87 12.03 -2.11
N PHE A 40 0.86 12.86 -2.33
CA PHE A 40 1.06 14.29 -2.57
C PHE A 40 -0.13 15.10 -2.08
N ILE A 41 0.16 16.35 -1.77
CA ILE A 41 -0.83 17.36 -1.40
C ILE A 41 -0.78 18.44 -2.49
N GLN A 42 -1.93 18.72 -3.10
CA GLN A 42 -2.08 19.75 -4.11
C GLN A 42 -3.00 20.84 -3.59
N MET A 43 -2.48 22.06 -3.51
CA MET A 43 -3.20 23.24 -3.03
C MET A 43 -3.30 24.25 -4.18
N ASN A 44 -4.49 24.82 -4.36
CA ASN A 44 -4.76 25.79 -5.40
C ASN A 44 -5.20 27.10 -4.75
N PHE A 45 -4.59 28.19 -5.20
CA PHE A 45 -5.02 29.55 -4.94
C PHE A 45 -5.45 30.15 -6.27
N GLU A 46 -6.68 30.64 -6.34
CA GLU A 46 -7.27 31.31 -7.48
C GLU A 46 -7.60 32.75 -7.04
N ASP A 47 -7.18 33.74 -7.82
CA ASP A 47 -7.38 35.18 -7.59
C ASP A 47 -7.91 35.79 -8.90
N GLY A 48 -8.85 36.73 -8.79
CA GLY A 48 -9.37 37.46 -9.93
C GLY A 48 -10.37 36.69 -10.79
N ASP A 49 -11.34 36.02 -10.12
CA ASP A 49 -12.52 35.32 -10.66
C ASP A 49 -12.44 33.79 -10.57
N VAL A 50 -13.07 33.22 -9.53
CA VAL A 50 -13.01 31.78 -9.26
C VAL A 50 -13.83 31.00 -10.28
N SER A 51 -13.29 29.89 -10.78
CA SER A 51 -13.87 29.10 -11.90
C SER A 51 -13.78 29.75 -13.30
N ALA A 52 -12.93 30.77 -13.50
CA ALA A 52 -12.54 31.24 -14.83
C ALA A 52 -11.98 30.10 -15.73
N PHE A 53 -11.31 29.10 -15.14
CA PHE A 53 -10.83 27.91 -15.86
C PHE A 53 -11.95 27.00 -16.39
N GLU A 54 -13.17 27.15 -15.87
CA GLU A 54 -14.38 26.44 -16.30
C GLU A 54 -15.21 27.30 -17.27
N GLY A 55 -14.71 28.50 -17.64
CA GLY A 55 -15.40 29.47 -18.49
C GLY A 55 -16.50 30.26 -17.78
N ARG A 56 -16.62 30.14 -16.45
CA ARG A 56 -17.65 30.81 -15.63
C ARG A 56 -17.08 32.10 -15.04
N PHE A 57 -16.95 33.12 -15.88
CA PHE A 57 -16.43 34.41 -15.47
C PHE A 57 -17.50 35.24 -14.73
N GLY A 58 -17.29 35.56 -13.46
CA GLY A 58 -18.09 36.49 -12.67
C GLY A 58 -19.45 35.96 -12.23
N GLU A 59 -19.73 34.68 -12.49
CA GLU A 59 -20.97 34.01 -12.07
C GLU A 59 -20.94 33.57 -10.61
N THR A 60 -19.75 33.45 -10.03
CA THR A 60 -19.55 33.05 -8.64
C THR A 60 -19.38 34.30 -7.76
N ALA A 61 -20.00 34.31 -6.56
CA ALA A 61 -19.89 35.43 -5.63
C ALA A 61 -18.49 35.56 -4.97
N LEU A 62 -17.59 34.62 -5.27
CA LEU A 62 -16.26 34.51 -4.68
C LEU A 62 -15.23 35.08 -5.67
N LYS A 63 -14.39 36.00 -5.22
CA LYS A 63 -13.32 36.59 -6.05
C LYS A 63 -12.02 35.80 -5.98
N ASP A 64 -11.71 35.31 -4.78
CA ASP A 64 -10.51 34.55 -4.48
C ASP A 64 -10.92 33.22 -3.83
N ARG A 65 -10.28 32.12 -4.23
CA ARG A 65 -10.53 30.78 -3.67
C ARG A 65 -9.22 30.09 -3.33
N PHE A 66 -9.11 29.69 -2.07
CA PHE A 66 -8.14 28.72 -1.60
C PHE A 66 -8.80 27.35 -1.50
N ARG A 67 -8.27 26.34 -2.18
CA ARG A 67 -8.78 24.96 -2.10
C ARG A 67 -7.64 23.95 -1.97
N LEU A 68 -7.86 22.95 -1.12
CA LEU A 68 -7.06 21.73 -1.15
C LEU A 68 -7.62 20.83 -2.26
N ARG A 69 -6.98 20.85 -3.43
CA ARG A 69 -7.52 20.18 -4.63
C ARG A 69 -7.42 18.66 -4.53
N ARG A 70 -6.30 18.15 -4.00
CA ARG A 70 -6.05 16.71 -3.82
C ARG A 70 -5.17 16.48 -2.62
N ALA A 71 -5.46 15.44 -1.86
CA ALA A 71 -4.61 14.94 -0.80
C ALA A 71 -4.56 13.42 -0.95
N ARG A 72 -3.61 12.97 -1.75
CA ARG A 72 -3.50 11.57 -2.15
C ARG A 72 -2.48 10.84 -1.30
N ILE A 73 -2.86 9.66 -0.83
CA ILE A 73 -2.00 8.72 -0.14
C ILE A 73 -1.87 7.46 -1.00
N ASN A 74 -0.63 7.00 -1.18
CA ASN A 74 -0.29 5.82 -1.96
C ASN A 74 0.48 4.86 -1.05
N LEU A 75 -0.03 3.65 -0.90
CA LEU A 75 0.62 2.57 -0.19
C LEU A 75 0.85 1.44 -1.18
N THR A 76 2.11 1.19 -1.52
CA THR A 76 2.49 0.09 -2.41
C THR A 76 3.47 -0.81 -1.69
N GLY A 77 3.38 -2.11 -1.94
CA GLY A 77 4.42 -3.00 -1.47
C GLY A 77 4.46 -4.29 -2.24
N ASP A 78 5.52 -5.05 -2.00
CA ASP A 78 5.72 -6.39 -2.53
C ASP A 78 5.76 -7.41 -1.39
N PHE A 79 5.23 -8.60 -1.66
CA PHE A 79 5.33 -9.75 -0.77
C PHE A 79 5.51 -11.04 -1.56
N ALA A 80 6.18 -12.02 -0.94
CA ALA A 80 6.41 -13.35 -1.53
C ALA A 80 7.05 -13.33 -2.93
N GLU A 81 7.87 -12.31 -3.23
CA GLU A 81 8.61 -12.04 -4.48
C GLU A 81 7.77 -11.89 -5.77
N GLN A 82 6.54 -12.38 -5.78
CA GLN A 82 5.69 -12.56 -6.96
C GLN A 82 4.38 -11.77 -6.86
N PHE A 83 4.15 -11.09 -5.74
CA PHE A 83 2.96 -10.30 -5.52
C PHE A 83 3.32 -8.86 -5.22
N ASP A 84 2.64 -7.94 -5.89
CA ASP A 84 2.61 -6.53 -5.51
C ASP A 84 1.20 -6.16 -5.08
N PHE A 85 1.07 -5.19 -4.20
CA PHE A 85 -0.21 -4.56 -3.91
C PHE A 85 -0.09 -3.05 -4.02
N LYS A 86 -1.20 -2.41 -4.35
CA LYS A 86 -1.36 -0.97 -4.34
C LYS A 86 -2.68 -0.61 -3.69
N VAL A 87 -2.63 0.33 -2.78
CA VAL A 87 -3.78 0.99 -2.17
C VAL A 87 -3.53 2.48 -2.32
N GLU A 88 -4.40 3.14 -3.07
CA GLU A 88 -4.36 4.56 -3.30
C GLU A 88 -5.73 5.14 -3.00
N GLY A 89 -5.73 6.27 -2.30
CA GLY A 89 -6.95 7.02 -2.06
C GLY A 89 -6.70 8.51 -1.88
N ASP A 90 -7.78 9.27 -2.05
CA ASP A 90 -7.79 10.72 -2.00
C ASP A 90 -8.66 11.18 -0.83
N PHE A 91 -8.17 12.17 -0.10
CA PHE A 91 -8.99 12.98 0.79
C PHE A 91 -9.43 14.20 -0.02
N GLU A 92 -10.41 14.01 -0.90
CA GLU A 92 -10.96 15.12 -1.67
C GLU A 92 -11.57 16.14 -0.70
N ASN A 93 -11.07 17.39 -0.76
CA ASN A 93 -11.65 18.49 -0.01
C ASN A 93 -12.65 19.19 -0.92
N SER A 94 -13.93 18.88 -0.69
CA SER A 94 -15.08 19.55 -1.28
C SER A 94 -14.94 21.07 -1.20
N ASP A 95 -14.76 21.72 -2.36
CA ASP A 95 -14.78 23.15 -2.78
C ASP A 95 -14.96 24.31 -1.74
N GLY A 96 -14.61 24.14 -0.46
CA GLY A 96 -14.82 25.12 0.61
C GLY A 96 -16.29 25.49 0.92
N LEU A 97 -17.26 25.04 0.10
CA LEU A 97 -18.68 25.39 0.20
C LEU A 97 -19.50 24.41 1.04
N ASN A 98 -18.94 23.24 1.39
CA ASN A 98 -19.61 22.24 2.22
C ASN A 98 -18.63 21.64 3.23
N ASN A 99 -18.79 22.01 4.50
CA ASN A 99 -17.80 21.78 5.56
C ASN A 99 -17.85 20.36 6.19
N ASN A 100 -18.68 19.46 5.66
CA ASN A 100 -19.03 18.19 6.33
C ASN A 100 -18.57 16.90 5.63
N ARG A 101 -17.77 16.96 4.55
CA ARG A 101 -17.20 15.74 3.92
C ARG A 101 -15.70 15.86 3.71
N THR A 102 -14.95 15.51 4.74
CA THR A 102 -13.62 14.89 4.59
C THR A 102 -13.82 13.39 4.58
N ALA A 103 -14.19 12.83 3.42
CA ALA A 103 -14.30 11.39 3.25
C ALA A 103 -13.09 10.90 2.46
N PHE A 104 -12.43 9.85 2.97
CA PHE A 104 -11.43 9.12 2.20
C PHE A 104 -12.12 8.34 1.09
N GLU A 105 -11.69 8.54 -0.15
CA GLU A 105 -12.15 7.76 -1.30
C GLU A 105 -11.01 6.91 -1.84
N ALA A 106 -11.23 5.60 -1.91
CA ALA A 106 -10.31 4.67 -2.54
C ALA A 106 -10.36 4.85 -4.06
N THR A 107 -9.28 5.33 -4.66
CA THR A 107 -9.22 5.57 -6.11
C THR A 107 -8.64 4.38 -6.87
N ASP A 108 -7.76 3.59 -6.23
CA ASP A 108 -7.15 2.42 -6.87
C ASP A 108 -6.70 1.40 -5.79
N ILE A 109 -7.28 0.21 -5.80
CA ILE A 109 -6.93 -0.88 -4.89
C ILE A 109 -6.79 -2.16 -5.69
N PHE A 110 -5.57 -2.71 -5.77
CA PHE A 110 -5.32 -3.99 -6.43
C PHE A 110 -4.22 -4.80 -5.79
N ILE A 111 -4.27 -6.09 -6.09
CA ILE A 111 -3.16 -7.04 -5.95
C ILE A 111 -2.75 -7.48 -7.36
N ASN A 112 -1.44 -7.50 -7.60
CA ASN A 112 -0.82 -7.91 -8.84
C ASN A 112 -0.01 -9.18 -8.59
N TRP A 113 -0.29 -10.25 -9.32
CA TRP A 113 0.54 -11.46 -9.34
C TRP A 113 1.37 -11.50 -10.62
N HIS A 114 2.69 -11.63 -10.46
CA HIS A 114 3.67 -11.48 -11.54
C HIS A 114 4.75 -12.58 -11.56
N GLN A 115 4.44 -13.78 -11.08
CA GLN A 115 5.38 -14.91 -11.09
C GLN A 115 5.98 -15.21 -12.48
N ILE A 116 5.27 -14.86 -13.55
CA ILE A 116 5.66 -15.16 -14.93
C ILE A 116 6.08 -13.85 -15.63
N PRO A 117 7.31 -13.75 -16.18
CA PRO A 117 7.80 -12.50 -16.78
C PRO A 117 6.95 -11.93 -17.92
N TRP A 118 6.18 -12.79 -18.61
CA TRP A 118 5.38 -12.42 -19.77
C TRP A 118 3.89 -12.21 -19.44
N ALA A 119 3.43 -12.46 -18.21
CA ALA A 119 2.04 -12.28 -17.82
C ALA A 119 1.92 -11.72 -16.40
N GLN A 120 1.06 -10.71 -16.26
CA GLN A 120 0.70 -10.12 -14.98
C GLN A 120 -0.81 -10.21 -14.79
N ILE A 121 -1.25 -10.73 -13.65
CA ILE A 121 -2.66 -10.83 -13.29
C ILE A 121 -2.95 -9.81 -12.20
N LYS A 122 -3.75 -8.80 -12.53
CA LYS A 122 -4.22 -7.79 -11.58
C LYS A 122 -5.65 -8.07 -11.17
N MET A 123 -5.90 -8.03 -9.88
CA MET A 123 -7.24 -8.20 -9.29
C MET A 123 -7.48 -7.03 -8.33
N GLY A 124 -8.53 -6.25 -8.57
CA GLY A 124 -8.78 -5.02 -7.86
C GLY A 124 -10.14 -4.40 -8.18
N GLN A 125 -10.37 -3.23 -7.58
CA GLN A 125 -11.56 -2.38 -7.76
C GLN A 125 -11.56 -1.69 -9.13
#